data_AF-R9II66-F1
#
_entry.id   AF-R9II66-F1
#
_cell.length_a   1.000
_cell.length_b   1.000
_cell.length_c   1.000
_cell.angle_alpha   90.00
_cell.angle_beta   90.00
_cell.angle_gamma   90.00
#
_symmetry.space_group_name_H-M   'P 1'
#
loop_
_entity.id
_entity.type
_entity.pdbx_description
1 polymer ?
#
loop_
_entity_poly.entity_id
_entity_poly.type
_entity_poly.pdbx_seq_one_letter_code
_entity_poly.pdbx_strand_id
1 'polypeptide(L)' 'MKKTISISIRMSEEELEKLKTAARLEAYASYSEFIRRTALIEARHIIEKNGEKKDD' A
#
# COMPACT_ATOMS: atom_id res chain seq x y z
N MET A 1 6.95 23.55 6.21
CA MET A 1 7.50 22.19 6.41
C MET A 1 6.39 21.18 6.15
N LYS A 2 6.49 20.33 5.13
CA LYS A 2 5.52 19.23 4.96
C LYS A 2 5.78 18.23 6.08
N LYS A 3 4.82 18.03 6.99
CA LYS A 3 4.95 17.06 8.08
C LYS A 3 4.98 15.66 7.46
N THR A 4 6.07 14.95 7.62
CA THR A 4 6.14 13.53 7.29
C THR A 4 5.52 12.76 8.46
N ILE A 5 4.54 11.91 8.17
CA ILE A 5 3.90 11.04 9.16
C ILE A 5 4.33 9.61 8.87
N SER A 6 4.82 8.90 9.89
CA SER A 6 5.23 7.50 9.78
C SER A 6 4.05 6.55 9.96
N ILE A 7 4.03 5.46 9.19
CA ILE A 7 3.09 4.35 9.36
C ILE A 7 3.84 3.21 10.06
N SER A 8 3.29 2.70 11.16
CA SER A 8 3.81 1.52 11.85
C SER A 8 2.75 0.42 11.80
N ILE A 9 3.15 -0.76 11.34
CA ILE A 9 2.27 -1.91 11.13
C ILE A 9 2.89 -3.15 11.79
N ARG A 10 2.05 -3.94 12.45
CA ARG A 10 2.44 -5.24 13.00
C ARG A 10 2.08 -6.32 11.98
N MET A 11 3.01 -7.25 11.77
CA MET A 11 2.83 -8.41 10.91
C MET A 11 3.73 -9.55 11.39
N SER A 12 3.36 -10.76 11.03
CA SER A 12 4.17 -11.96 11.19
C SER A 12 5.36 -11.96 10.23
N GLU A 13 6.33 -12.84 10.50
CA GLU A 13 7.49 -13.04 9.64
C GLU A 13 7.09 -13.58 8.26
N GLU A 14 6.08 -14.45 8.21
CA GLU A 14 5.54 -15.01 6.97
C GLU A 14 4.93 -13.93 6.06
N GLU A 15 4.15 -13.01 6.62
CA GLU A 15 3.56 -11.88 5.88
C GLU A 15 4.65 -10.95 5.33
N LEU A 16 5.68 -10.68 6.13
CA LEU A 16 6.81 -9.87 5.69
C LEU A 16 7.55 -10.50 4.51
N GLU A 17 7.75 -11.81 4.52
CA GLU A 17 8.45 -12.50 3.43
C GLU A 17 7.64 -12.52 2.13
N LYS A 18 6.30 -12.63 2.22
CA LYS A 18 5.41 -12.46 1.07
C LYS A 18 5.55 -11.06 0.46
N LEU A 19 5.57 -10.02 1.28
CA LEU A 19 5.74 -8.63 0.84
C LEU A 19 7.11 -8.39 0.19
N LYS A 20 8.19 -8.95 0.76
CA LYS A 20 9.53 -8.87 0.16
C LYS A 20 9.59 -9.59 -1.19
N THR A 21 8.99 -10.77 -1.28
CA THR A 21 8.93 -11.56 -2.52
C THR A 21 8.17 -10.80 -3.59
N ALA A 22 6.98 -10.28 -3.28
CA ALA A 22 6.19 -9.47 -4.21
C ALA A 22 6.94 -8.20 -4.67
N ALA A 23 7.58 -7.49 -3.73
CA ALA A 23 8.38 -6.31 -4.05
C ALA A 23 9.52 -6.61 -5.02
N ARG A 24 10.19 -7.77 -4.89
CA ARG A 24 11.23 -8.21 -5.83
C ARG A 24 10.67 -8.54 -7.20
N LEU A 25 9.54 -9.25 -7.27
CA LEU A 25 8.89 -9.63 -8.53
C LEU A 25 8.44 -8.41 -9.34
N GLU A 26 7.91 -7.40 -8.66
CA GLU A 26 7.47 -6.14 -9.25
C GLU A 26 8.61 -5.10 -9.38
N ALA A 27 9.86 -5.50 -9.15
CA ALA A 27 11.07 -4.67 -9.27
C ALA A 27 11.04 -3.35 -8.47
N TYR A 28 10.40 -3.33 -7.30
CA TYR A 28 10.46 -2.21 -6.36
C TYR A 28 11.81 -2.14 -5.65
N ALA A 29 12.26 -0.93 -5.29
CA ALA A 29 13.54 -0.75 -4.60
C ALA A 29 13.51 -1.28 -3.16
N SER A 30 12.33 -1.36 -2.54
CA SER A 30 12.16 -1.94 -1.20
C SER A 30 10.74 -2.43 -0.95
N TYR A 31 10.57 -3.34 0.00
CA TYR A 31 9.25 -3.78 0.45
C TYR A 31 8.43 -2.62 1.06
N SER A 32 9.08 -1.65 1.72
CA SER A 32 8.40 -0.45 2.25
C SER A 32 7.83 0.43 1.14
N GLU A 33 8.56 0.57 0.03
CA GLU A 33 8.06 1.26 -1.17
C GLU A 33 6.86 0.52 -1.75
N PHE A 34 6.98 -0.80 -1.91
CA PHE A 34 5.90 -1.66 -2.39
C PHE A 34 4.63 -1.48 -1.55
N ILE A 35 4.73 -1.60 -0.22
CA ILE A 35 3.57 -1.43 0.69
C ILE A 35 2.93 -0.06 0.49
N ARG A 36 3.73 1.02 0.47
CA ARG A 36 3.20 2.39 0.33
C ARG A 36 2.48 2.58 -1.00
N ARG A 37 3.05 2.09 -2.10
CA ARG A 37 2.50 2.25 -3.45
C ARG A 37 1.19 1.48 -3.60
N THR A 38 1.18 0.22 -3.18
CA THR A 38 0.00 -0.64 -3.23
C THR A 38 -1.12 -0.09 -2.36
N ALA A 39 -0.82 0.36 -1.14
CA ALA A 39 -1.83 0.96 -0.25
C ALA A 39 -2.48 2.22 -0.87
N LEU A 40 -1.72 3.05 -1.58
CA LEU A 40 -2.26 4.23 -2.26
C LEU A 40 -3.10 3.88 -3.49
N ILE A 41 -2.73 2.84 -4.24
CA ILE A 41 -3.51 2.34 -5.38
C ILE A 41 -4.86 1.81 -4.90
N GLU A 42 -4.86 0.96 -3.86
CA GLU A 42 -6.08 0.40 -3.29
C GLU A 42 -6.96 1.47 -2.66
N ALA A 43 -6.38 2.43 -1.92
CA ALA A 43 -7.11 3.55 -1.36
C ALA A 43 -7.82 4.37 -2.45
N ARG A 44 -7.13 4.65 -3.58
CA ARG A 44 -7.73 5.33 -4.73
C ARG A 44 -8.89 4.51 -5.31
N HIS A 45 -8.68 3.22 -5.54
CA HIS A 45 -9.72 2.34 -6.07
C HIS A 45 -10.97 2.31 -5.19
N ILE A 46 -10.81 2.25 -3.86
CA ILE A 46 -11.93 2.29 -2.90
C ILE A 46 -12.65 3.63 -2.93
N ILE A 47 -11.91 4.74 -3.00
CA ILE A 47 -12.49 6.10 -3.06
C ILE A 47 -13.31 6.27 -4.35
N GLU A 48 -12.77 5.85 -5.49
CA GLU A 48 -13.44 5.91 -6.79
C GLU A 48 -14.71 5.05 -6.78
N LYS A 49 -14.59 3.79 -6.38
CA LYS A 49 -15.70 2.83 -6.30
C LYS A 49 -16.85 3.29 -5.38
N ASN A 50 -16.54 4.01 -4.31
CA ASN A 50 -17.55 4.51 -3.37
C ASN A 50 -18.02 5.93 -3.69
N GLY A 51 -17.25 6.70 -4.46
CA GLY A 51 -17.64 7.99 -5.00
C GLY A 51 -18.66 7.84 -6.12
N GLU A 52 -18.44 6.89 -7.04
CA GLU A 52 -19.38 6.56 -8.12
C GLU A 52 -20.75 6.05 -7.60
N LYS A 53 -20.81 5.53 -6.36
CA LYS A 53 -22.05 5.05 -5.73
C LYS A 53 -22.86 6.14 -5.01
N LYS A 54 -22.40 7.39 -4.99
CA LYS A 54 -23.10 8.49 -4.30
C LYS A 54 -23.91 9.40 -5.21
N ASP A 55 -23.88 9.15 -6.52
CA ASP A 55 -24.57 9.98 -7.52
C ASP A 55 -25.77 9.27 -8.21
N ASP A 56 -26.28 8.16 -7.64
CA ASP A 56 -27.53 7.48 -8.04
C ASP A 56 -28.64 7.61 -6.98
#